data_AF-A0A1Q3H273-F1
#
_entry.id   AF-A0A1Q3H273-F1
#
_cell.length_a   1.000
_cell.length_b   1.000
_cell.length_c   1.000
_cell.angle_alpha   90.00
_cell.angle_beta   90.00
_cell.angle_gamma   90.00
#
_symmetry.space_group_name_H-M   'P 1'
#
loop_
_entity.id
_entity.type
_entity.pdbx_description
1 polymer ?
#
loop_
_entity_poly.entity_id
_entity_poly.type
_entity_poly.pdbx_seq_one_letter_code
_entity_poly.pdbx_strand_id
1 'polypeptide(L)'
;MKKISTTFVLLIIWGLTGWLNAQHIHPKLRPYYQVLKNQGKPPIDFMLEKIKVHDLLIFDDALHPAQEPFDFYKRLIRNPRFGQKLHYVFLEILPVTAQRHLDAFLNAPTKSHQLLYPAFQQTFDGYASNYKTYFDLMDAVWEANQRLATSDRIRVMGTDIPLLWAGIENKVDWQNFRKILKGRDYNLYRVILDAMKDFKQGKKGIFLTNTRHAYKGIRNKQGQFHWNCGTFFAQNHPDKTYSIRIHNISLDIYKQVKKEGQTAQGLDRVKYRWIRMEKGLWDAAFEASGEKPVAISLKNNVFGKAAYVGNHNLTAQKGQTIYDAYDALVMLAPLEKLHFSGKVGAVYTPDFQQEMIRRLKVLNNPKELKALLHQNKANSLEAYVASLTKNTPMKPSPLIKQLGSKEEWKK
;
A
#
# COMPACT_ATOMS: atom_id res chain seq x y z
N MET A 1 -27.90 28.15 57.48
CA MET A 1 -26.84 28.28 56.46
C MET A 1 -26.70 26.95 55.72
N LYS A 2 -27.27 26.81 54.52
CA LYS A 2 -27.18 25.59 53.68
C LYS A 2 -26.14 25.81 52.59
N LYS A 3 -25.09 24.98 52.58
CA LYS A 3 -24.07 24.95 51.51
C LYS A 3 -24.65 24.24 50.29
N ILE A 4 -24.80 24.97 49.18
CA ILE A 4 -25.15 24.42 47.86
C ILE A 4 -23.85 23.94 47.20
N SER A 5 -23.86 22.70 46.71
CA SER A 5 -22.71 21.95 46.22
C SER A 5 -22.18 22.47 44.88
N THR A 6 -20.89 22.74 44.83
CA THR A 6 -20.09 23.21 43.69
C THR A 6 -19.77 22.11 42.66
N THR A 7 -20.73 21.23 42.35
CA THR A 7 -20.49 20.07 41.45
C THR A 7 -21.17 20.19 40.08
N PHE A 8 -21.98 21.23 39.84
CA PHE A 8 -22.77 21.36 38.61
C PHE A 8 -22.15 22.23 37.50
N VAL A 9 -21.00 22.88 37.72
CA VAL A 9 -20.41 23.84 36.76
C VAL A 9 -19.39 23.20 35.80
N LEU A 10 -18.80 22.04 36.15
CA LEU A 10 -17.76 21.40 35.33
C LEU A 10 -18.27 20.62 34.11
N LEU A 11 -19.56 20.22 34.08
CA LEU A 11 -20.16 19.51 32.94
C LEU A 11 -20.60 20.44 31.79
N ILE A 12 -20.80 21.74 32.05
CA ILE A 12 -21.19 22.71 31.02
C ILE A 12 -19.98 23.21 30.21
N ILE A 13 -18.78 23.24 30.81
CA ILE A 13 -17.56 23.76 30.16
C ILE A 13 -17.01 22.78 29.11
N TRP A 14 -17.21 21.46 29.28
CA TRP A 14 -16.80 20.47 28.28
C TRP A 14 -17.78 20.33 27.09
N GLY A 15 -19.04 20.73 27.26
CA GLY A 15 -20.02 20.78 26.16
C GLY A 15 -19.83 21.99 25.24
N LEU A 16 -19.38 23.13 25.79
CA LEU A 16 -19.26 24.40 25.07
C LEU A 16 -18.00 24.50 24.18
N THR A 17 -16.89 23.85 24.54
CA THR A 17 -15.67 23.86 23.71
C THR A 17 -15.84 23.11 22.39
N GLY A 18 -16.70 22.08 22.35
CA GLY A 18 -17.04 21.35 21.13
C GLY A 18 -18.02 22.09 20.21
N TRP A 19 -18.83 23.00 20.75
CA TRP A 19 -19.80 23.80 20.00
C TRP A 19 -19.18 25.07 19.40
N LEU A 20 -18.24 25.72 20.09
CA LEU A 20 -17.56 26.93 19.59
C LEU A 20 -16.67 26.66 18.37
N ASN A 21 -16.04 25.48 18.26
CA ASN A 21 -15.25 25.12 17.08
C ASN A 21 -16.09 24.79 15.82
N ALA A 22 -17.39 24.52 15.97
CA ALA A 22 -18.26 24.16 14.85
C ALA A 22 -18.81 25.38 14.09
N GLN A 23 -18.82 26.57 14.70
CA GLN A 23 -19.46 27.76 14.13
C GLN A 23 -18.68 28.44 13.00
N HIS A 24 -17.40 28.09 12.79
CA HIS A 24 -16.56 28.67 11.73
C HIS A 24 -16.05 27.67 10.67
N ILE A 25 -16.68 26.49 10.54
CA ILE A 25 -16.31 25.53 9.48
C ILE A 25 -16.90 25.98 8.14
N HIS A 26 -16.03 26.17 7.15
CA HIS A 26 -16.40 26.55 5.78
C HIS A 26 -17.48 25.61 5.20
N PRO A 27 -18.51 26.13 4.48
CA PRO A 27 -19.62 25.31 3.97
C PRO A 27 -19.20 24.08 3.15
N LYS A 28 -18.23 24.22 2.23
CA LYS A 28 -17.65 23.09 1.46
C LYS A 28 -17.00 22.00 2.35
N LEU A 29 -16.47 22.38 3.51
CA LEU A 29 -15.74 21.48 4.42
C LEU A 29 -16.68 20.74 5.38
N ARG A 30 -17.80 21.36 5.75
CA ARG A 30 -18.75 20.88 6.76
C ARG A 30 -19.21 19.42 6.54
N PRO A 31 -19.57 18.97 5.32
CA PRO A 31 -19.99 17.58 5.11
C PRO A 31 -18.88 16.56 5.40
N TYR A 32 -17.63 16.88 5.07
CA TYR A 32 -16.48 15.99 5.30
C TYR A 32 -16.19 15.89 6.79
N TYR A 33 -16.16 17.02 7.49
CA TYR A 33 -16.00 17.05 8.94
C TYR A 33 -17.10 16.25 9.65
N GLN A 34 -18.36 16.38 9.24
CA GLN A 34 -19.48 15.62 9.82
C GLN A 34 -19.33 14.11 9.64
N VAL A 35 -18.84 13.65 8.49
CA VAL A 35 -18.55 12.22 8.27
C VAL A 35 -17.46 11.74 9.22
N LEU A 36 -16.36 12.48 9.35
CA LEU A 36 -15.27 12.10 10.26
C LEU A 36 -15.74 12.08 11.72
N LYS A 37 -16.53 13.07 12.14
CA LYS A 37 -17.09 13.16 13.49
C LYS A 37 -18.09 12.05 13.81
N ASN A 38 -18.98 11.73 12.88
CA ASN A 38 -20.14 10.85 13.14
C ASN A 38 -19.88 9.38 12.76
N GLN A 39 -19.01 9.14 11.77
CA GLN A 39 -18.73 7.81 11.22
C GLN A 39 -17.28 7.35 11.46
N GLY A 40 -16.39 8.25 11.86
CA GLY A 40 -14.98 7.95 12.11
C GLY A 40 -14.79 6.98 13.26
N LYS A 41 -13.91 5.98 13.05
CA LYS A 41 -13.49 5.02 14.07
C LYS A 41 -11.97 4.96 14.19
N PRO A 42 -11.42 4.56 15.35
CA PRO A 42 -10.02 4.17 15.45
C PRO A 42 -9.69 3.08 14.42
N PRO A 43 -8.60 3.22 13.63
CA PRO A 43 -8.33 2.28 12.53
C PRO A 43 -8.23 0.80 12.94
N ILE A 44 -7.64 0.49 14.10
CA ILE A 44 -7.55 -0.90 14.58
C ILE A 44 -8.94 -1.48 14.87
N ASP A 45 -9.80 -0.72 15.55
CA ASP A 45 -11.15 -1.18 15.91
C ASP A 45 -12.01 -1.35 14.65
N PHE A 46 -11.88 -0.44 13.68
CA PHE A 46 -12.54 -0.59 12.39
C PHE A 46 -12.09 -1.87 11.67
N MET A 47 -10.78 -2.17 11.63
CA MET A 47 -10.29 -3.41 11.00
C MET A 47 -10.75 -4.67 11.72
N LEU A 48 -10.84 -4.63 13.06
CA LEU A 48 -11.42 -5.71 13.87
C LEU A 48 -12.89 -5.97 13.54
N GLU A 49 -13.66 -4.94 13.22
CA GLU A 49 -15.04 -5.12 12.74
C GLU A 49 -15.06 -5.75 11.34
N LYS A 50 -14.21 -5.28 10.43
CA LYS A 50 -14.21 -5.77 9.04
C LYS A 50 -13.71 -7.20 8.89
N ILE A 51 -12.66 -7.60 9.62
CA ILE A 51 -12.13 -8.97 9.55
C ILE A 51 -13.09 -10.02 10.14
N LYS A 52 -14.08 -9.61 10.94
CA LYS A 52 -15.13 -10.53 11.42
C LYS A 52 -16.09 -10.93 10.30
N VAL A 53 -16.41 -9.99 9.42
CA VAL A 53 -17.44 -10.16 8.38
C VAL A 53 -16.84 -10.60 7.06
N HIS A 54 -15.66 -10.08 6.71
CA HIS A 54 -14.97 -10.39 5.47
C HIS A 54 -13.86 -11.41 5.71
N ASP A 55 -13.53 -12.20 4.69
CA ASP A 55 -12.47 -13.20 4.77
C ASP A 55 -11.11 -12.59 4.39
N LEU A 56 -11.09 -11.62 3.47
CA LEU A 56 -9.87 -10.94 3.03
C LEU A 56 -10.01 -9.42 3.10
N LEU A 57 -9.10 -8.75 3.81
CA LEU A 57 -8.96 -7.30 3.73
C LEU A 57 -7.85 -6.95 2.72
N ILE A 58 -8.17 -6.14 1.72
CA ILE A 58 -7.23 -5.74 0.66
C ILE A 58 -6.80 -4.30 0.94
N PHE A 59 -5.53 -4.09 1.26
CA PHE A 59 -4.97 -2.79 1.55
C PHE A 59 -4.21 -2.24 0.35
N ASP A 60 -4.61 -1.04 -0.08
CA ASP A 60 -3.81 -0.15 -0.92
C ASP A 60 -2.80 0.59 -0.04
N ASP A 61 -1.52 0.20 -0.13
CA ASP A 61 -0.41 0.85 0.55
C ASP A 61 0.00 2.21 -0.08
N ALA A 62 -0.69 2.62 -1.15
CA ALA A 62 -0.47 3.77 -2.01
C ALA A 62 0.86 3.78 -2.75
N LEU A 63 1.95 3.69 -2.01
CA LEU A 63 3.32 3.70 -2.50
C LEU A 63 4.09 2.61 -1.75
N HIS A 64 4.74 1.70 -2.47
CA HIS A 64 5.61 0.70 -1.85
C HIS A 64 6.66 1.25 -0.86
N PRO A 65 7.28 2.43 -1.06
CA PRO A 65 8.17 2.99 -0.05
C PRO A 65 7.45 3.63 1.15
N ALA A 66 6.12 3.72 1.21
CA ALA A 66 5.43 4.40 2.30
C ALA A 66 5.66 3.69 3.65
N GLN A 67 5.96 4.47 4.69
CA GLN A 67 6.26 3.94 6.02
C GLN A 67 4.98 3.63 6.80
N GLU A 68 4.05 4.58 6.85
CA GLU A 68 2.90 4.59 7.75
C GLU A 68 1.96 3.39 7.55
N PRO A 69 1.64 2.95 6.31
CA PRO A 69 0.89 1.70 6.08
C PRO A 69 1.49 0.51 6.82
N PHE A 70 2.82 0.33 6.74
CA PHE A 70 3.50 -0.81 7.35
C PHE A 70 3.60 -0.71 8.86
N ASP A 71 3.75 0.49 9.41
CA ASP A 71 3.64 0.69 10.86
C ASP A 71 2.24 0.34 11.37
N PHE A 72 1.20 0.65 10.60
CA PHE A 72 -0.16 0.22 10.91
C PHE A 72 -0.34 -1.30 10.81
N TYR A 73 0.18 -1.95 9.77
CA TYR A 73 0.10 -3.42 9.63
C TYR A 73 0.80 -4.13 10.80
N LYS A 74 1.99 -3.67 11.21
CA LYS A 74 2.68 -4.21 12.40
C LYS A 74 1.83 -4.07 13.66
N ARG A 75 1.18 -2.92 13.85
CA ARG A 75 0.27 -2.69 14.99
C ARG A 75 -0.96 -3.59 14.94
N LEU A 76 -1.54 -3.82 13.76
CA LEU A 76 -2.65 -4.76 13.58
C LEU A 76 -2.23 -6.19 13.95
N ILE A 77 -1.13 -6.68 13.38
CA ILE A 77 -0.64 -8.05 13.62
C ILE A 77 -0.28 -8.27 15.09
N ARG A 78 0.37 -7.29 15.73
CA ARG A 78 0.71 -7.35 17.16
C ARG A 78 -0.50 -7.22 18.08
N ASN A 79 -1.62 -6.69 17.62
CA ASN A 79 -2.83 -6.60 18.42
C ASN A 79 -3.45 -7.99 18.58
N PRO A 80 -3.52 -8.57 19.80
CA PRO A 80 -3.98 -9.96 19.96
C PRO A 80 -5.41 -10.19 19.44
N ARG A 81 -6.31 -9.19 19.56
CA ARG A 81 -7.70 -9.29 19.06
C ARG A 81 -7.77 -9.47 17.54
N PHE A 82 -6.74 -9.02 16.82
CA PHE A 82 -6.66 -9.11 15.36
C PHE A 82 -5.72 -10.23 14.93
N GLY A 83 -4.49 -10.26 15.45
CA GLY A 83 -3.45 -11.24 15.10
C GLY A 83 -3.90 -12.69 15.31
N GLN A 84 -4.64 -13.00 16.39
CA GLN A 84 -5.15 -14.36 16.62
C GLN A 84 -6.23 -14.80 15.63
N LYS A 85 -6.86 -13.86 14.91
CA LYS A 85 -7.84 -14.17 13.85
C LYS A 85 -7.17 -14.35 12.50
N LEU A 86 -5.97 -13.82 12.33
CA LEU A 86 -5.28 -13.75 11.06
C LEU A 86 -4.59 -15.08 10.76
N HIS A 87 -4.77 -15.57 9.54
CA HIS A 87 -4.14 -16.80 9.06
C HIS A 87 -3.14 -16.51 7.95
N TYR A 88 -3.39 -15.47 7.15
CA TYR A 88 -2.59 -15.14 5.98
C TYR A 88 -2.21 -13.67 5.92
N VAL A 89 -0.96 -13.40 5.55
CA VAL A 89 -0.48 -12.10 5.06
C VAL A 89 0.02 -12.30 3.64
N PHE A 90 -0.65 -11.71 2.66
CA PHE A 90 -0.28 -11.78 1.26
C PHE A 90 0.50 -10.54 0.84
N LEU A 91 1.62 -10.72 0.14
CA LEU A 91 2.49 -9.65 -0.33
C LEU A 91 2.52 -9.64 -1.86
N GLU A 92 2.15 -8.51 -2.46
CA GLU A 92 2.19 -8.31 -3.92
C GLU A 92 3.61 -8.36 -4.47
N ILE A 93 4.58 -7.80 -3.75
CA ILE A 93 5.93 -7.53 -4.29
C ILE A 93 6.85 -8.76 -4.37
N LEU A 94 6.43 -9.89 -3.79
CA LEU A 94 7.21 -11.12 -3.76
C LEU A 94 6.58 -12.16 -4.68
N PRO A 95 7.37 -12.83 -5.53
CA PRO A 95 6.88 -13.92 -6.36
C PRO A 95 6.53 -15.13 -5.50
N VAL A 96 5.68 -16.01 -6.02
CA VAL A 96 5.39 -17.31 -5.38
C VAL A 96 6.65 -18.17 -5.15
N THR A 97 7.71 -17.97 -5.94
CA THR A 97 9.00 -18.67 -5.78
C THR A 97 9.76 -18.27 -4.50
N ALA A 98 9.35 -17.19 -3.82
CA ALA A 98 9.94 -16.73 -2.57
C ALA A 98 9.52 -17.57 -1.35
N GLN A 99 8.49 -18.42 -1.47
CA GLN A 99 7.81 -19.03 -0.32
C GLN A 99 8.75 -19.77 0.64
N ARG A 100 9.70 -20.56 0.13
CA ARG A 100 10.64 -21.32 0.97
C ARG A 100 11.48 -20.43 1.92
N HIS A 101 11.79 -19.22 1.49
CA HIS A 101 12.59 -18.26 2.26
C HIS A 101 11.75 -17.56 3.33
N LEU A 102 10.48 -17.28 3.01
CA LEU A 102 9.49 -16.78 3.98
C LEU A 102 9.24 -17.81 5.08
N ASP A 103 9.00 -19.07 4.68
CA ASP A 103 8.75 -20.17 5.62
C ASP A 103 9.98 -20.45 6.50
N ALA A 104 11.19 -20.42 5.91
CA ALA A 104 12.44 -20.59 6.67
C ALA A 104 12.61 -19.49 7.74
N PHE A 105 12.34 -18.23 7.40
CA PHE A 105 12.42 -17.13 8.37
C PHE A 105 11.37 -17.27 9.48
N LEU A 106 10.11 -17.55 9.13
CA LEU A 106 9.01 -17.60 10.11
C LEU A 106 9.11 -18.79 11.06
N ASN A 107 9.76 -19.89 10.65
CA ASN A 107 9.98 -21.07 11.48
C ASN A 107 11.33 -21.07 12.20
N ALA A 108 12.21 -20.11 11.94
CA ALA A 108 13.51 -20.03 12.60
C ALA A 108 13.35 -19.79 14.11
N PRO A 109 14.16 -20.43 14.96
CA PRO A 109 14.12 -20.23 16.41
C PRO A 109 14.58 -18.83 16.83
N THR A 110 15.36 -18.16 15.97
CA THR A 110 15.84 -16.80 16.15
C THR A 110 15.60 -15.99 14.88
N LYS A 111 15.35 -14.69 15.04
CA LYS A 111 15.16 -13.78 13.90
C LYS A 111 16.48 -13.61 13.16
N SER A 112 16.53 -14.05 11.91
CA SER A 112 17.65 -13.81 11.01
C SER A 112 17.15 -13.31 9.66
N HIS A 113 17.27 -12.00 9.40
CA HIS A 113 16.86 -11.42 8.11
C HIS A 113 17.64 -11.97 6.91
N GLN A 114 18.81 -12.59 7.12
CA GLN A 114 19.56 -13.24 6.05
C GLN A 114 18.73 -14.33 5.35
N LEU A 115 17.86 -15.02 6.07
CA LEU A 115 16.94 -16.02 5.51
C LEU A 115 15.95 -15.41 4.50
N LEU A 116 15.66 -14.12 4.63
CA LEU A 116 14.74 -13.39 3.75
C LEU A 116 15.42 -12.81 2.51
N TYR A 117 16.74 -12.61 2.51
CA TYR A 117 17.41 -11.89 1.42
C TYR A 117 17.12 -12.50 0.04
N PRO A 118 17.17 -13.83 -0.16
CA PRO A 118 16.85 -14.41 -1.46
C PRO A 118 15.41 -14.12 -1.93
N ALA A 119 14.43 -14.02 -1.01
CA ALA A 119 13.07 -13.63 -1.38
C ALA A 119 13.02 -12.21 -1.94
N PHE A 120 13.64 -11.25 -1.25
CA PHE A 120 13.63 -9.84 -1.64
C PHE A 120 14.56 -9.52 -2.81
N GLN A 121 15.41 -10.46 -3.23
CA GLN A 121 16.26 -10.37 -4.42
C GLN A 121 15.56 -10.81 -5.72
N GLN A 122 14.41 -11.50 -5.64
CA GLN A 122 13.69 -12.07 -6.80
C GLN A 122 12.49 -11.22 -7.22
N THR A 123 12.67 -9.90 -7.38
CA THR A 123 11.58 -9.01 -7.81
C THR A 123 11.64 -8.78 -9.31
N PHE A 124 10.49 -8.54 -9.95
CA PHE A 124 10.45 -8.32 -11.40
C PHE A 124 11.03 -6.98 -11.81
N ASP A 125 11.19 -6.03 -10.89
CA ASP A 125 11.81 -4.73 -11.16
C ASP A 125 13.32 -4.84 -11.41
N GLY A 126 13.90 -6.02 -11.17
CA GLY A 126 15.31 -6.32 -11.39
C GLY A 126 16.23 -5.92 -10.23
N TYR A 127 15.78 -5.00 -9.40
CA TYR A 127 16.43 -4.62 -8.15
C TYR A 127 15.94 -5.47 -6.97
N ALA A 128 16.64 -5.42 -5.84
CA ALA A 128 16.11 -5.95 -4.60
C ALA A 128 15.01 -5.03 -4.03
N SER A 129 13.91 -5.60 -3.54
CA SER A 129 12.90 -4.89 -2.74
C SER A 129 13.39 -4.75 -1.31
N ASN A 130 14.31 -3.83 -1.07
CA ASN A 130 15.03 -3.74 0.19
C ASN A 130 14.48 -2.73 1.20
N TYR A 131 13.18 -2.40 1.12
CA TYR A 131 12.57 -1.48 2.08
C TYR A 131 12.51 -2.11 3.47
N LYS A 132 12.97 -1.37 4.49
CA LYS A 132 13.04 -1.84 5.88
C LYS A 132 11.66 -2.21 6.44
N THR A 133 10.61 -1.57 5.96
CA THR A 133 9.23 -1.85 6.36
C THR A 133 8.79 -3.28 6.11
N TYR A 134 9.26 -3.93 5.05
CA TYR A 134 8.95 -5.35 4.80
C TYR A 134 9.64 -6.26 5.82
N PHE A 135 10.90 -5.98 6.17
CA PHE A 135 11.63 -6.73 7.20
C PHE A 135 10.98 -6.56 8.58
N ASP A 136 10.62 -5.32 8.93
CA ASP A 136 9.93 -5.03 10.19
C ASP A 136 8.54 -5.68 10.25
N LEU A 137 7.85 -5.82 9.10
CA LEU A 137 6.59 -6.56 9.00
C LEU A 137 6.82 -8.05 9.26
N MET A 138 7.86 -8.64 8.66
CA MET A 138 8.21 -10.05 8.92
C MET A 138 8.54 -10.27 10.39
N ASP A 139 9.26 -9.34 11.03
CA ASP A 139 9.53 -9.40 12.47
C ASP A 139 8.24 -9.42 13.29
N ALA A 140 7.27 -8.57 12.95
CA ALA A 140 5.98 -8.53 13.65
C ALA A 140 5.19 -9.83 13.49
N VAL A 141 5.24 -10.47 12.31
CA VAL A 141 4.60 -11.77 12.09
C VAL A 141 5.32 -12.87 12.86
N TRP A 142 6.66 -12.90 12.82
CA TRP A 142 7.44 -13.87 13.59
C TRP A 142 7.14 -13.76 15.09
N GLU A 143 7.11 -12.53 15.63
CA GLU A 143 6.77 -12.26 17.04
C GLU A 143 5.35 -12.75 17.41
N ALA A 144 4.38 -12.53 16.53
CA ALA A 144 3.03 -13.02 16.74
C ALA A 144 2.99 -14.56 16.74
N ASN A 145 3.69 -15.19 15.80
CA ASN A 145 3.75 -16.66 15.66
C ASN A 145 4.39 -17.35 16.86
N GLN A 146 5.28 -16.70 17.61
CA GLN A 146 5.83 -17.26 18.85
C GLN A 146 4.79 -17.43 19.96
N ARG A 147 3.64 -16.77 19.85
CA ARG A 147 2.55 -16.82 20.84
C ARG A 147 1.36 -17.67 20.39
N LEU A 148 1.42 -18.22 19.18
CA LEU A 148 0.35 -18.99 18.56
C LEU A 148 0.73 -20.48 18.53
N ALA A 149 -0.28 -21.34 18.66
CA ALA A 149 -0.12 -22.76 18.39
C ALA A 149 0.31 -22.96 16.92
N THR A 150 1.07 -24.01 16.64
CA THR A 150 1.61 -24.27 15.29
C THR A 150 0.54 -24.26 14.20
N SER A 151 -0.66 -24.77 14.48
CA SER A 151 -1.81 -24.80 13.56
C SER A 151 -2.43 -23.42 13.27
N ASP A 152 -2.19 -22.45 14.16
CA ASP A 152 -2.79 -21.12 14.12
C ASP A 152 -1.79 -20.04 13.71
N ARG A 153 -0.53 -20.42 13.44
CA ARG A 153 0.50 -19.48 12.99
C ARG A 153 0.09 -18.80 11.69
N ILE A 154 0.35 -17.49 11.64
CA ILE A 154 0.16 -16.66 10.47
C ILE A 154 1.18 -17.07 9.41
N ARG A 155 0.69 -17.42 8.22
CA ARG A 155 1.53 -17.67 7.05
C ARG A 155 1.69 -16.38 6.24
N VAL A 156 2.92 -16.04 5.86
CA VAL A 156 3.18 -14.98 4.87
C VAL A 156 3.38 -15.62 3.50
N MET A 157 2.74 -15.08 2.47
CA MET A 157 2.84 -15.60 1.11
C MET A 157 3.15 -14.50 0.10
N GLY A 158 4.15 -14.75 -0.75
CA GLY A 158 4.35 -13.99 -1.98
C GLY A 158 3.28 -14.38 -3.01
N THR A 159 2.73 -13.41 -3.71
CA THR A 159 1.59 -13.61 -4.62
C THR A 159 1.90 -13.31 -6.08
N ASP A 160 3.03 -12.66 -6.35
CA ASP A 160 3.39 -12.27 -7.72
C ASP A 160 3.70 -13.48 -8.60
N ILE A 161 3.74 -13.22 -9.90
CA ILE A 161 4.06 -14.24 -10.90
C ILE A 161 5.39 -14.95 -10.57
N PRO A 162 5.51 -16.26 -10.89
CA PRO A 162 6.77 -16.97 -10.76
C PRO A 162 7.89 -16.22 -11.50
N LEU A 163 9.00 -15.97 -10.81
CA LEU A 163 10.17 -15.32 -11.36
C LEU A 163 11.44 -16.03 -10.88
N LEU A 164 12.30 -16.34 -11.85
CA LEU A 164 13.65 -16.83 -11.65
C LEU A 164 14.58 -16.07 -12.59
N TRP A 165 15.34 -15.13 -12.03
CA TRP A 165 16.29 -14.32 -12.81
C TRP A 165 17.40 -15.13 -13.50
N ALA A 166 17.68 -16.34 -13.01
CA ALA A 166 18.62 -17.26 -13.62
C ALA A 166 18.24 -17.63 -15.07
N GLY A 167 16.93 -17.63 -15.40
CA GLY A 167 16.44 -17.91 -16.75
C GLY A 167 16.28 -16.67 -17.63
N ILE A 168 16.75 -15.50 -17.20
CA ILE A 168 16.69 -14.24 -17.97
C ILE A 168 18.12 -13.83 -18.28
N GLU A 169 18.65 -14.29 -19.41
CA GLU A 169 20.07 -14.10 -19.77
C GLU A 169 20.29 -12.83 -20.58
N ASN A 170 19.30 -12.43 -21.37
CA ASN A 170 19.41 -11.30 -22.30
C ASN A 170 18.11 -10.46 -22.36
N LYS A 171 18.15 -9.39 -23.15
CA LYS A 171 17.03 -8.45 -23.30
C LYS A 171 15.77 -9.10 -23.90
N VAL A 172 15.93 -10.09 -24.78
CA VAL A 172 14.82 -10.82 -25.41
C VAL A 172 14.08 -11.66 -24.37
N ASP A 173 14.80 -12.37 -23.50
CA ASP A 173 14.20 -13.13 -22.40
C ASP A 173 13.40 -12.20 -21.48
N TRP A 174 13.99 -11.05 -21.14
CA TRP A 174 13.32 -10.03 -20.34
C TRP A 174 12.04 -9.50 -21.01
N GLN A 175 12.08 -9.23 -22.32
CA GLN A 175 10.90 -8.83 -23.09
C GLN A 175 9.84 -9.93 -23.13
N ASN A 176 10.23 -11.20 -23.22
CA ASN A 176 9.31 -12.33 -23.19
C ASN A 176 8.64 -12.47 -21.82
N PHE A 177 9.42 -12.38 -20.73
CA PHE A 177 8.88 -12.36 -19.37
C PHE A 177 7.86 -11.21 -19.19
N ARG A 178 8.15 -10.01 -19.72
CA ARG A 178 7.21 -8.87 -19.65
C ARG A 178 5.87 -9.13 -20.35
N LYS A 179 5.79 -10.02 -21.33
CA LYS A 179 4.51 -10.40 -21.96
C LYS A 179 3.62 -11.15 -20.97
N ILE A 180 4.20 -11.93 -20.07
CA ILE A 180 3.49 -12.72 -19.05
C ILE A 180 2.87 -11.82 -17.98
N LEU A 181 3.49 -10.65 -17.70
CA LEU A 181 2.94 -9.66 -16.75
C LEU A 181 1.52 -9.18 -17.11
N LYS A 182 1.04 -9.40 -18.34
CA LYS A 182 -0.36 -9.14 -18.71
C LYS A 182 -1.37 -9.95 -17.88
N GLY A 183 -1.00 -11.15 -17.44
CA GLY A 183 -1.82 -12.01 -16.58
C GLY A 183 -1.58 -11.82 -15.07
N ARG A 184 -0.72 -10.88 -14.67
CA ARG A 184 -0.26 -10.71 -13.28
C ARG A 184 -1.41 -10.57 -12.28
N ASP A 185 -2.39 -9.73 -12.59
CA ASP A 185 -3.55 -9.49 -11.73
C ASP A 185 -4.40 -10.74 -11.49
N TYR A 186 -4.59 -11.56 -12.53
CA TYR A 186 -5.29 -12.83 -12.40
C TYR A 186 -4.47 -13.83 -11.58
N ASN A 187 -3.14 -13.84 -11.74
CA ASN A 187 -2.25 -14.68 -10.93
C ASN A 187 -2.34 -14.32 -9.43
N LEU A 188 -2.22 -13.02 -9.09
CA LEU A 188 -2.40 -12.53 -7.72
C LEU A 188 -3.70 -13.05 -7.11
N TYR A 189 -4.81 -12.87 -7.84
CA TYR A 189 -6.14 -13.34 -7.45
C TYR A 189 -6.17 -14.85 -7.22
N ARG A 190 -5.68 -15.66 -8.16
CA ARG A 190 -5.71 -17.12 -8.09
C ARG A 190 -4.86 -17.67 -6.95
N VAL A 191 -3.63 -17.18 -6.77
CA VAL A 191 -2.74 -17.62 -5.70
C VAL A 191 -3.38 -17.38 -4.32
N ILE A 192 -3.95 -16.19 -4.12
CA ILE A 192 -4.63 -15.85 -2.86
C ILE A 192 -5.86 -16.73 -2.66
N LEU A 193 -6.71 -16.87 -3.68
CA LEU A 193 -7.94 -17.67 -3.60
C LEU A 193 -7.64 -19.15 -3.28
N ASP A 194 -6.63 -19.72 -3.93
CA ASP A 194 -6.21 -21.11 -3.73
C ASP A 194 -5.63 -21.33 -2.33
N ALA A 195 -4.84 -20.38 -1.82
CA ALA A 195 -4.33 -20.41 -0.44
C ALA A 195 -5.48 -20.33 0.58
N MET A 196 -6.50 -19.52 0.30
CA MET A 196 -7.68 -19.37 1.13
C MET A 196 -8.76 -20.44 0.87
N LYS A 197 -8.48 -21.44 0.02
CA LYS A 197 -9.37 -22.55 -0.30
C LYS A 197 -10.77 -22.08 -0.73
N ASP A 198 -10.80 -21.15 -1.67
CA ASP A 198 -12.02 -20.51 -2.18
C ASP A 198 -12.90 -19.89 -1.08
N PHE A 199 -12.31 -19.41 0.01
CA PHE A 199 -13.03 -18.87 1.18
C PHE A 199 -13.96 -19.89 1.89
N LYS A 200 -13.78 -21.19 1.67
CA LYS A 200 -14.64 -22.25 2.24
C LYS A 200 -14.30 -22.63 3.68
N GLN A 201 -13.13 -22.23 4.17
CA GLN A 201 -12.61 -22.65 5.47
C GLN A 201 -12.73 -21.58 6.58
N GLY A 202 -13.35 -20.43 6.30
CA GLY A 202 -13.44 -19.32 7.26
C GLY A 202 -12.09 -18.69 7.65
N LYS A 203 -11.02 -19.03 6.92
CA LYS A 203 -9.67 -18.49 7.12
C LYS A 203 -9.66 -17.01 6.76
N LYS A 204 -8.91 -16.22 7.53
CA LYS A 204 -8.84 -14.77 7.40
C LYS A 204 -7.48 -14.32 6.90
N GLY A 205 -7.47 -13.36 6.00
CA GLY A 205 -6.25 -12.83 5.41
C GLY A 205 -6.23 -11.31 5.30
N ILE A 206 -5.03 -10.77 5.17
CA ILE A 206 -4.81 -9.42 4.65
C ILE A 206 -3.95 -9.51 3.38
N PHE A 207 -4.27 -8.72 2.37
CA PHE A 207 -3.47 -8.57 1.17
C PHE A 207 -2.90 -7.16 1.09
N LEU A 208 -1.58 -7.06 1.03
CA LEU A 208 -0.84 -5.80 1.00
C LEU A 208 -0.34 -5.56 -0.42
N THR A 209 -0.86 -4.50 -1.06
CA THR A 209 -0.63 -4.23 -2.46
C THR A 209 -0.65 -2.74 -2.77
N ASN A 210 -0.10 -2.35 -3.92
CA ASN A 210 -0.25 -0.99 -4.43
C ASN A 210 -1.66 -0.71 -4.95
N THR A 211 -1.87 0.57 -5.24
CA THR A 211 -3.16 1.16 -5.58
C THR A 211 -3.97 0.43 -6.64
N ARG A 212 -3.37 0.05 -7.76
CA ARG A 212 -4.17 -0.48 -8.89
C ARG A 212 -4.74 -1.86 -8.64
N HIS A 213 -4.06 -2.66 -7.82
CA HIS A 213 -4.43 -4.05 -7.54
C HIS A 213 -5.55 -4.15 -6.49
N ALA A 214 -5.82 -3.07 -5.76
CA ALA A 214 -6.86 -3.01 -4.75
C ALA A 214 -8.23 -2.55 -5.29
N TYR A 215 -8.33 -2.04 -6.52
CA TYR A 215 -9.59 -1.52 -7.04
C TYR A 215 -10.67 -2.59 -7.17
N LYS A 216 -11.91 -2.30 -6.74
CA LYS A 216 -13.01 -3.28 -6.81
C LYS A 216 -13.75 -3.34 -8.15
N GLY A 217 -13.81 -2.24 -8.90
CA GLY A 217 -14.74 -2.21 -10.03
C GLY A 217 -14.70 -0.98 -10.91
N ILE A 218 -13.52 -0.41 -11.19
CA ILE A 218 -13.39 0.69 -12.13
C ILE A 218 -13.64 0.20 -13.55
N ARG A 219 -14.58 0.83 -14.25
CA ARG A 219 -14.96 0.56 -15.64
C ARG A 219 -14.27 1.49 -16.62
N ASN A 220 -14.02 1.00 -17.82
CA ASN A 220 -13.53 1.79 -18.94
C ASN A 220 -14.68 2.55 -19.64
N LYS A 221 -14.36 3.38 -20.64
CA LYS A 221 -15.35 4.15 -21.42
C LYS A 221 -16.42 3.30 -22.14
N GLN A 222 -16.16 2.02 -22.35
CA GLN A 222 -17.09 1.05 -22.94
C GLN A 222 -17.95 0.33 -21.86
N GLY A 223 -17.83 0.71 -20.60
CA GLY A 223 -18.55 0.10 -19.48
C GLY A 223 -17.98 -1.24 -19.01
N GLN A 224 -16.87 -1.72 -19.59
CA GLN A 224 -16.22 -2.97 -19.19
C GLN A 224 -15.29 -2.72 -18.01
N PHE A 225 -15.14 -3.70 -17.11
CA PHE A 225 -14.21 -3.59 -15.99
C PHE A 225 -12.75 -3.52 -16.44
N HIS A 226 -11.97 -2.67 -15.77
CA HIS A 226 -10.53 -2.81 -15.68
C HIS A 226 -10.21 -3.97 -14.75
N TRP A 227 -9.95 -5.15 -15.32
CA TRP A 227 -9.62 -6.33 -14.56
C TRP A 227 -8.27 -6.19 -13.86
N ASN A 228 -8.33 -6.14 -12.53
CA ASN A 228 -7.22 -6.22 -11.60
C ASN A 228 -7.58 -7.22 -10.48
N CYS A 229 -6.64 -7.54 -9.59
CA CYS A 229 -6.83 -8.52 -8.51
C CYS A 229 -8.08 -8.23 -7.66
N GLY A 230 -8.20 -7.01 -7.12
CA GLY A 230 -9.35 -6.59 -6.32
C GLY A 230 -10.67 -6.66 -7.09
N THR A 231 -10.64 -6.41 -8.40
CA THR A 231 -11.84 -6.51 -9.25
C THR A 231 -12.26 -7.95 -9.47
N PHE A 232 -11.32 -8.87 -9.68
CA PHE A 232 -11.65 -10.31 -9.72
C PHE A 232 -12.31 -10.77 -8.43
N PHE A 233 -11.78 -10.35 -7.27
CA PHE A 233 -12.40 -10.67 -5.99
C PHE A 233 -13.81 -10.08 -5.85
N ALA A 234 -13.97 -8.79 -6.10
CA ALA A 234 -15.25 -8.11 -5.93
C ALA A 234 -16.34 -8.64 -6.87
N GLN A 235 -15.99 -9.05 -8.09
CA GLN A 235 -16.97 -9.58 -9.06
C GLN A 235 -17.29 -11.06 -8.84
N ASN A 236 -16.30 -11.88 -8.45
CA ASN A 236 -16.49 -13.34 -8.35
C ASN A 236 -16.85 -13.81 -6.94
N HIS A 237 -16.47 -13.03 -5.91
CA HIS A 237 -16.66 -13.37 -4.50
C HIS A 237 -17.20 -12.15 -3.74
N PRO A 238 -18.40 -11.67 -4.10
CA PRO A 238 -19.01 -10.54 -3.40
C PRO A 238 -19.08 -10.84 -1.89
N ASP A 239 -18.95 -9.78 -1.08
CA ASP A 239 -18.93 -9.82 0.38
C ASP A 239 -17.77 -10.58 1.05
N LYS A 240 -16.94 -11.33 0.30
CA LYS A 240 -15.76 -12.00 0.87
C LYS A 240 -14.59 -11.07 1.11
N THR A 241 -14.50 -9.99 0.34
CA THR A 241 -13.37 -9.07 0.39
C THR A 241 -13.78 -7.65 0.75
N TYR A 242 -12.87 -6.89 1.37
CA TYR A 242 -13.08 -5.48 1.69
C TYR A 242 -11.85 -4.66 1.31
N SER A 243 -12.00 -3.74 0.35
CA SER A 243 -10.90 -2.95 -0.21
C SER A 243 -10.73 -1.62 0.54
N ILE A 244 -9.51 -1.33 0.96
CA ILE A 244 -9.19 -0.25 1.88
C ILE A 244 -8.11 0.63 1.26
N ARG A 245 -8.44 1.92 1.09
CA ARG A 245 -7.47 2.94 0.72
C ARG A 245 -6.82 3.55 1.95
N ILE A 246 -5.50 3.55 2.02
CA ILE A 246 -4.79 4.38 2.99
C ILE A 246 -4.59 5.77 2.39
N HIS A 247 -4.98 6.80 3.14
CA HIS A 247 -4.79 8.19 2.74
C HIS A 247 -3.30 8.47 2.55
N ASN A 248 -2.94 8.85 1.33
CA ASN A 248 -1.60 9.19 0.92
C ASN A 248 -1.69 10.14 -0.29
N ILE A 249 -0.53 10.61 -0.72
CA ILE A 249 -0.35 11.37 -1.95
C ILE A 249 -0.86 10.54 -3.13
N SER A 250 -1.69 11.14 -3.98
CA SER A 250 -2.39 10.42 -5.05
C SER A 250 -1.74 10.66 -6.40
N LEU A 251 -1.66 9.60 -7.22
CA LEU A 251 -1.18 9.66 -8.60
C LEU A 251 -2.30 10.12 -9.53
N ASP A 252 -2.09 11.22 -10.24
CA ASP A 252 -2.98 11.70 -11.30
C ASP A 252 -2.30 11.56 -12.67
N ILE A 253 -2.76 10.59 -13.46
CA ILE A 253 -2.30 10.37 -14.82
C ILE A 253 -3.14 11.22 -15.78
N TYR A 254 -2.51 12.20 -16.44
CA TYR A 254 -3.22 13.19 -17.26
C TYR A 254 -2.90 13.12 -18.76
N LYS A 255 -1.88 12.36 -19.18
CA LYS A 255 -1.59 12.20 -20.61
C LYS A 255 -0.89 10.88 -20.93
N GLN A 256 -1.26 10.23 -22.04
CA GLN A 256 -0.51 9.11 -22.62
C GLN A 256 0.69 9.63 -23.43
N VAL A 257 1.83 8.96 -23.32
CA VAL A 257 3.03 9.19 -24.13
C VAL A 257 3.20 8.03 -25.09
N LYS A 258 3.31 8.31 -26.39
CA LYS A 258 3.61 7.30 -27.42
C LYS A 258 5.11 7.00 -27.42
N LYS A 259 5.56 6.18 -26.47
CA LYS A 259 6.94 5.68 -26.37
C LYS A 259 6.91 4.19 -26.07
N GLU A 260 7.88 3.45 -26.61
CA GLU A 260 8.10 2.06 -26.19
C GLU A 260 8.43 2.03 -24.69
N GLY A 261 7.77 1.13 -23.96
CA GLY A 261 7.96 1.08 -22.51
C GLY A 261 9.26 0.43 -22.12
N GLN A 262 10.08 1.16 -21.41
CA GLN A 262 11.36 0.77 -20.86
C GLN A 262 11.21 0.07 -19.50
N THR A 263 10.15 0.39 -18.74
CA THR A 263 9.91 -0.14 -17.39
C THR A 263 8.82 -1.21 -17.33
N ALA A 264 8.86 -2.11 -16.35
CA ALA A 264 7.79 -3.10 -16.14
C ALA A 264 6.50 -2.46 -15.59
N GLN A 265 6.62 -1.35 -14.87
CA GLN A 265 5.53 -0.62 -14.23
C GLN A 265 4.75 0.27 -15.21
N GLY A 266 5.37 0.68 -16.32
CA GLY A 266 4.71 1.39 -17.42
C GLY A 266 4.48 2.89 -17.21
N LEU A 267 4.96 3.46 -16.09
CA LEU A 267 4.84 4.90 -15.82
C LEU A 267 5.62 5.77 -16.81
N ASP A 268 6.61 5.21 -17.49
CA ASP A 268 7.39 5.87 -18.54
C ASP A 268 6.59 6.10 -19.83
N ARG A 269 5.38 5.53 -19.93
CA ARG A 269 4.44 5.71 -21.06
C ARG A 269 3.37 6.76 -20.78
N VAL A 270 3.45 7.47 -19.66
CA VAL A 270 2.44 8.46 -19.28
C VAL A 270 3.08 9.72 -18.70
N LYS A 271 2.36 10.83 -18.77
CA LYS A 271 2.63 12.00 -17.93
C LYS A 271 1.67 11.98 -16.74
N TYR A 272 2.24 12.22 -15.56
CA TYR A 272 1.51 12.19 -14.31
C TYR A 272 1.99 13.31 -13.39
N ARG A 273 1.22 13.55 -12.34
CA ARG A 273 1.58 14.45 -11.24
C ARG A 273 1.08 13.86 -9.93
N TRP A 274 1.68 14.31 -8.84
CA TRP A 274 1.26 13.97 -7.48
C TRP A 274 0.30 15.03 -6.98
N ILE A 275 -0.84 14.61 -6.44
CA ILE A 275 -1.90 15.53 -6.02
C ILE A 275 -2.41 15.23 -4.62
N ARG A 276 -3.04 16.26 -4.03
CA ARG A 276 -3.96 16.13 -2.91
C ARG A 276 -5.34 15.77 -3.44
N MET A 277 -6.05 14.90 -2.73
CA MET A 277 -7.43 14.58 -3.09
C MET A 277 -8.29 15.83 -2.96
N GLU A 278 -9.14 16.06 -3.97
CA GLU A 278 -10.04 17.22 -4.03
C GLU A 278 -9.36 18.55 -3.70
N LYS A 279 -8.15 18.75 -4.23
CA LYS A 279 -7.35 19.98 -4.07
C LYS A 279 -7.09 20.36 -2.60
N GLY A 280 -6.97 19.35 -1.73
CA GLY A 280 -6.67 19.53 -0.30
C GLY A 280 -7.89 19.56 0.62
N LEU A 281 -9.11 19.38 0.09
CA LEU A 281 -10.32 19.37 0.91
C LEU A 281 -10.33 18.22 1.93
N TRP A 282 -9.79 17.06 1.57
CA TRP A 282 -9.64 15.94 2.50
C TRP A 282 -8.68 16.28 3.65
N ASP A 283 -7.52 16.82 3.31
CA ASP A 283 -6.49 17.27 4.25
C ASP A 283 -7.04 18.30 5.25
N ALA A 284 -7.82 19.27 4.76
CA ALA A 284 -8.50 20.25 5.61
C ALA A 284 -9.55 19.60 6.54
N ALA A 285 -10.24 18.55 6.09
CA ALA A 285 -11.23 17.85 6.92
C ALA A 285 -10.56 17.05 8.03
N PHE A 286 -9.44 16.40 7.73
CA PHE A 286 -8.64 15.71 8.73
C PHE A 286 -8.07 16.69 9.76
N GLU A 287 -7.58 17.84 9.32
CA GLU A 287 -7.12 18.91 10.22
C GLU A 287 -8.24 19.42 11.13
N ALA A 288 -9.41 19.74 10.58
CA ALA A 288 -10.57 20.17 11.35
C ALA A 288 -11.06 19.10 12.36
N SER A 289 -10.73 17.83 12.12
CA SER A 289 -11.03 16.70 13.01
C SER A 289 -9.90 16.39 14.00
N GLY A 290 -8.86 17.22 14.05
CA GLY A 290 -7.73 17.11 15.00
C GLY A 290 -6.60 16.18 14.55
N GLU A 291 -6.51 15.85 13.26
CA GLU A 291 -5.44 15.04 12.65
C GLU A 291 -5.20 13.65 13.28
N LYS A 292 -6.20 13.12 13.99
CA LYS A 292 -6.09 11.81 14.63
C LYS A 292 -6.27 10.69 13.58
N PRO A 293 -5.55 9.55 13.71
CA PRO A 293 -5.80 8.41 12.85
C PRO A 293 -7.27 7.99 12.89
N VAL A 294 -7.88 7.85 11.71
CA VAL A 294 -9.32 7.61 11.57
C VAL A 294 -9.59 6.71 10.37
N ALA A 295 -10.53 5.79 10.53
CA ALA A 295 -11.06 4.96 9.46
C ALA A 295 -12.56 5.24 9.27
N ILE A 296 -12.99 5.31 8.01
CA ILE A 296 -14.39 5.46 7.62
C ILE A 296 -14.76 4.47 6.52
N SER A 297 -16.01 4.01 6.52
CA SER A 297 -16.61 3.44 5.31
C SER A 297 -16.75 4.53 4.25
N LEU A 298 -16.60 4.21 2.97
CA LEU A 298 -16.83 5.14 1.87
C LEU A 298 -18.29 5.11 1.38
N LYS A 299 -19.05 4.08 1.76
CA LYS A 299 -20.45 3.92 1.32
C LYS A 299 -21.29 5.13 1.77
N ASN A 300 -22.03 5.72 0.82
CA ASN A 300 -23.05 6.75 1.05
C ASN A 300 -22.56 8.03 1.75
N ASN A 301 -21.30 8.46 1.54
CA ASN A 301 -20.81 9.72 2.09
C ASN A 301 -19.95 10.52 1.10
N VAL A 302 -19.55 11.74 1.48
CA VAL A 302 -18.86 12.68 0.58
C VAL A 302 -17.46 12.21 0.15
N PHE A 303 -16.73 11.49 1.02
CA PHE A 303 -15.44 10.90 0.64
C PHE A 303 -15.61 9.82 -0.42
N GLY A 304 -16.64 8.97 -0.29
CA GLY A 304 -16.96 7.95 -1.29
C GLY A 304 -17.45 8.51 -2.61
N LYS A 305 -18.20 9.63 -2.58
CA LYS A 305 -18.71 10.33 -3.77
C LYS A 305 -17.65 11.17 -4.50
N ALA A 306 -16.49 11.39 -3.90
CA ALA A 306 -15.38 12.09 -4.55
C ALA A 306 -15.04 11.39 -5.88
N ALA A 307 -14.69 12.19 -6.90
CA ALA A 307 -14.34 11.66 -8.22
C ALA A 307 -13.16 10.68 -8.13
N TYR A 308 -13.24 9.60 -8.91
CA TYR A 308 -12.15 8.65 -9.03
C TYR A 308 -10.88 9.34 -9.55
N VAL A 309 -9.76 9.09 -8.85
CA VAL A 309 -8.41 9.46 -9.25
C VAL A 309 -7.52 8.24 -9.07
N GLY A 310 -6.84 7.81 -10.14
CA GLY A 310 -5.89 6.72 -10.08
C GLY A 310 -5.32 6.28 -11.44
N ASN A 311 -4.81 5.06 -11.47
CA ASN A 311 -4.05 4.50 -12.60
C ASN A 311 -4.85 4.40 -13.91
N HIS A 312 -6.18 4.41 -13.84
CA HIS A 312 -7.05 4.29 -15.01
C HIS A 312 -7.67 5.63 -15.45
N ASN A 313 -7.26 6.78 -14.89
CA ASN A 313 -7.88 8.10 -15.15
C ASN A 313 -8.17 8.40 -16.64
N LEU A 314 -7.25 8.06 -17.55
CA LEU A 314 -7.39 8.37 -18.98
C LEU A 314 -8.46 7.52 -19.70
N THR A 315 -8.70 6.31 -19.21
CA THR A 315 -9.54 5.29 -19.85
C THR A 315 -10.81 4.99 -19.07
N ALA A 316 -10.88 5.41 -17.82
CA ALA A 316 -12.02 5.23 -16.95
C ALA A 316 -13.28 5.90 -17.51
N GLN A 317 -14.43 5.28 -17.25
CA GLN A 317 -15.73 5.89 -17.51
C GLN A 317 -15.88 7.18 -16.68
N LYS A 318 -16.50 8.21 -17.28
CA LYS A 318 -16.83 9.45 -16.58
C LYS A 318 -17.81 9.19 -15.44
N GLY A 319 -17.68 9.94 -14.34
CA GLY A 319 -18.62 9.90 -13.21
C GLY A 319 -18.32 8.82 -12.16
N GLN A 320 -17.28 7.99 -12.37
CA GLN A 320 -16.85 7.05 -11.33
C GLN A 320 -16.26 7.76 -10.13
N THR A 321 -16.39 7.10 -8.99
CA THR A 321 -16.13 7.63 -7.67
C THR A 321 -15.07 6.83 -6.94
N ILE A 322 -14.57 7.36 -5.82
CA ILE A 322 -13.66 6.62 -4.95
C ILE A 322 -14.32 5.37 -4.37
N TYR A 323 -15.64 5.37 -4.16
CA TYR A 323 -16.36 4.18 -3.69
C TYR A 323 -16.41 3.03 -4.72
N ASP A 324 -16.36 3.35 -6.02
CA ASP A 324 -16.25 2.33 -7.08
C ASP A 324 -14.87 1.65 -7.05
N ALA A 325 -13.85 2.34 -6.54
CA ALA A 325 -12.51 1.79 -6.34
C ALA A 325 -12.36 1.08 -4.98
N TYR A 326 -12.90 1.62 -3.88
CA TYR A 326 -12.61 1.17 -2.51
C TYR A 326 -13.85 1.15 -1.60
N ASP A 327 -13.84 0.31 -0.56
CA ASP A 327 -14.91 0.27 0.45
C ASP A 327 -14.67 1.22 1.61
N ALA A 328 -13.41 1.49 1.94
CA ALA A 328 -13.04 2.31 3.09
C ALA A 328 -11.82 3.20 2.82
N LEU A 329 -11.71 4.24 3.66
CA LEU A 329 -10.58 5.16 3.72
C LEU A 329 -10.01 5.14 5.14
N VAL A 330 -8.68 5.05 5.24
CA VAL A 330 -7.95 5.12 6.50
C VAL A 330 -6.93 6.25 6.43
N MET A 331 -7.07 7.27 7.27
CA MET A 331 -6.03 8.26 7.51
C MET A 331 -5.19 7.81 8.69
N LEU A 332 -3.88 7.67 8.48
CA LEU A 332 -2.92 7.30 9.52
C LEU A 332 -2.13 8.52 10.03
N ALA A 333 -1.83 9.46 9.13
CA ALA A 333 -1.18 10.72 9.41
C ALA A 333 -1.54 11.76 8.31
N PRO A 334 -1.40 13.07 8.59
CA PRO A 334 -1.40 14.12 7.57
C PRO A 334 -0.31 13.88 6.53
N LEU A 335 -0.52 14.35 5.30
CA LEU A 335 0.45 14.16 4.21
C LEU A 335 1.83 14.70 4.59
N GLU A 336 1.89 15.86 5.24
CA GLU A 336 3.13 16.52 5.67
C GLU A 336 3.98 15.70 6.64
N LYS A 337 3.38 14.71 7.30
CA LYS A 337 4.03 13.82 8.27
C LYS A 337 4.31 12.43 7.69
N LEU A 338 4.11 12.21 6.39
CA LEU A 338 4.38 10.93 5.74
C LEU A 338 5.86 10.72 5.44
N HIS A 339 6.31 9.47 5.51
CA HIS A 339 7.69 9.08 5.33
C HIS A 339 7.86 8.03 4.24
N PHE A 340 9.05 8.03 3.64
CA PHE A 340 9.56 6.90 2.90
C PHE A 340 10.41 6.02 3.83
N SER A 341 10.20 4.72 3.69
CA SER A 341 10.90 3.66 4.40
C SER A 341 12.41 3.78 4.22
N GLY A 342 13.13 3.38 5.27
CA GLY A 342 14.56 3.11 5.17
C GLY A 342 14.84 1.93 4.24
N LYS A 343 16.13 1.67 3.99
CA LYS A 343 16.58 0.55 3.16
C LYS A 343 17.54 -0.33 3.93
N VAL A 344 17.42 -1.63 3.70
CA VAL A 344 18.34 -2.67 4.20
C VAL A 344 19.35 -2.98 3.10
N GLY A 345 20.53 -2.39 3.20
CA GLY A 345 21.60 -2.55 2.23
C GLY A 345 22.21 -3.96 2.22
N ALA A 346 22.17 -4.66 3.36
CA ALA A 346 22.68 -6.03 3.50
C ALA A 346 21.98 -7.06 2.60
N VAL A 347 20.81 -6.73 2.01
CA VAL A 347 20.16 -7.55 0.98
C VAL A 347 21.03 -7.68 -0.28
N TYR A 348 21.93 -6.73 -0.53
CA TYR A 348 22.92 -6.81 -1.61
C TYR A 348 24.16 -7.60 -1.16
N THR A 349 23.98 -8.91 -0.96
CA THR A 349 25.07 -9.85 -0.67
C THR A 349 26.12 -9.85 -1.77
N PRO A 350 27.38 -10.28 -1.51
CA PRO A 350 28.44 -10.29 -2.53
C PRO A 350 28.01 -10.98 -3.84
N ASP A 351 27.40 -12.17 -3.75
CA ASP A 351 26.88 -12.90 -4.92
C ASP A 351 25.77 -12.12 -5.64
N PHE A 352 24.87 -11.50 -4.88
CA PHE A 352 23.80 -10.72 -5.47
C PHE A 352 24.29 -9.43 -6.12
N GLN A 353 25.41 -8.85 -5.67
CA GLN A 353 25.99 -7.69 -6.35
C GLN A 353 26.48 -8.06 -7.76
N GLN A 354 27.10 -9.22 -7.93
CA GLN A 354 27.49 -9.72 -9.25
C GLN A 354 26.27 -9.97 -10.14
N GLU A 355 25.24 -10.60 -9.57
CA GLU A 355 23.97 -10.81 -10.25
C GLU A 355 23.28 -9.48 -10.62
N MET A 356 23.32 -8.47 -9.75
CA MET A 356 22.76 -7.15 -10.01
C MET A 356 23.46 -6.47 -11.18
N ILE A 357 24.80 -6.54 -11.28
CA ILE A 357 25.55 -6.01 -12.43
C ILE A 357 25.09 -6.70 -13.72
N ARG A 358 24.92 -8.02 -13.71
CA ARG A 358 24.41 -8.78 -14.86
C ARG A 358 23.01 -8.31 -15.25
N ARG A 359 22.08 -8.20 -14.29
CA ARG A 359 20.72 -7.70 -14.51
C ARG A 359 20.69 -6.30 -15.08
N LEU A 360 21.54 -5.38 -14.59
CA LEU A 360 21.63 -4.03 -15.12
C LEU A 360 21.98 -4.03 -16.61
N LYS A 361 22.91 -4.89 -17.05
CA LYS A 361 23.27 -5.07 -18.46
C LYS A 361 22.13 -5.66 -19.30
N VAL A 362 21.32 -6.55 -18.73
CA VAL A 362 20.12 -7.10 -19.39
C VAL A 362 19.02 -6.03 -19.52
N LEU A 363 18.81 -5.26 -18.46
CA LEU A 363 17.70 -4.31 -18.36
C LEU A 363 17.92 -3.04 -19.18
N ASN A 364 19.16 -2.65 -19.43
CA ASN A 364 19.51 -1.36 -20.01
C ASN A 364 20.42 -1.50 -21.24
N ASN A 365 20.21 -0.67 -22.25
CA ASN A 365 21.17 -0.51 -23.34
C ASN A 365 22.36 0.39 -22.90
N PRO A 366 23.46 0.50 -23.69
CA PRO A 366 24.63 1.29 -23.31
C PRO A 366 24.34 2.76 -22.97
N LYS A 367 23.40 3.40 -23.68
CA LYS A 367 23.00 4.79 -23.43
C LYS A 367 22.26 4.93 -22.10
N GLU A 368 21.37 3.98 -21.80
CA GLU A 368 20.62 3.91 -20.54
C GLU A 368 21.55 3.65 -19.35
N LEU A 369 22.54 2.76 -19.49
CA LEU A 369 23.57 2.52 -18.48
C LEU A 369 24.40 3.78 -18.19
N LYS A 370 24.85 4.49 -19.23
CA LYS A 370 25.59 5.75 -19.05
C LYS A 370 24.74 6.80 -18.31
N ALA A 371 23.45 6.91 -18.66
CA ALA A 371 22.53 7.81 -17.98
C ALA A 371 22.31 7.42 -16.51
N LEU A 372 22.13 6.12 -16.22
CA LEU A 372 22.01 5.58 -14.88
C LEU A 372 23.23 5.95 -14.01
N LEU A 373 24.44 5.70 -14.52
CA LEU A 373 25.69 6.00 -13.84
C LEU A 373 25.84 7.50 -13.56
N HIS A 374 25.58 8.34 -14.57
CA HIS A 374 25.63 9.79 -14.42
C HIS A 374 24.63 10.31 -13.37
N GLN A 375 23.38 9.86 -13.42
CA GLN A 375 22.33 10.26 -12.47
C GLN A 375 22.67 9.88 -11.02
N ASN A 376 23.35 8.74 -10.83
CA ASN A 376 23.75 8.25 -9.51
C ASN A 376 25.18 8.66 -9.12
N LYS A 377 25.85 9.51 -9.92
CA LYS A 377 27.23 9.96 -9.70
C LYS A 377 28.21 8.79 -9.48
N ALA A 378 28.04 7.72 -10.24
CA ALA A 378 28.85 6.52 -10.17
C ALA A 378 29.75 6.40 -11.40
N ASN A 379 31.01 6.04 -11.20
CA ASN A 379 31.99 5.93 -12.29
C ASN A 379 31.99 4.55 -12.98
N SER A 380 31.36 3.55 -12.36
CA SER A 380 31.21 2.19 -12.90
C SER A 380 29.96 1.50 -12.34
N LEU A 381 29.57 0.36 -12.91
CA LEU A 381 28.44 -0.42 -12.40
C LEU A 381 28.74 -1.02 -11.03
N GLU A 382 29.98 -1.42 -10.79
CA GLU A 382 30.48 -1.92 -9.51
C GLU A 382 30.34 -0.83 -8.43
N ALA A 383 30.77 0.40 -8.73
CA ALA A 383 30.62 1.53 -7.82
C ALA A 383 29.15 1.86 -7.53
N TYR A 384 28.29 1.79 -8.57
CA TYR A 384 26.86 1.98 -8.42
C TYR A 384 26.23 0.89 -7.53
N VAL A 385 26.49 -0.38 -7.82
CA VAL A 385 25.94 -1.51 -7.07
C VAL A 385 26.46 -1.52 -5.62
N ALA A 386 27.75 -1.21 -5.41
CA ALA A 386 28.31 -1.03 -4.07
C ALA A 386 27.57 0.06 -3.29
N SER A 387 27.11 1.13 -3.94
CA SER A 387 26.32 2.17 -3.27
C SER A 387 24.96 1.67 -2.74
N LEU A 388 24.38 0.63 -3.36
CA LEU A 388 23.10 0.02 -2.95
C LEU A 388 23.22 -0.82 -1.67
N THR A 389 24.44 -1.21 -1.29
CA THR A 389 24.74 -1.99 -0.07
C THR A 389 24.61 -1.18 1.22
N LYS A 390 24.46 0.15 1.11
CA LYS A 390 24.37 1.03 2.27
C LYS A 390 22.95 1.04 2.82
N ASN A 391 22.83 0.85 4.13
CA ASN A 391 21.57 1.13 4.83
C ASN A 391 21.22 2.62 4.68
N THR A 392 19.94 2.91 4.48
CA THR A 392 19.45 4.29 4.53
C THR A 392 18.37 4.42 5.59
N PRO A 393 18.35 5.49 6.39
CA PRO A 393 17.28 5.69 7.35
C PRO A 393 15.97 6.01 6.64
N MET A 394 14.87 5.87 7.39
CA MET A 394 13.59 6.46 7.05
C MET A 394 13.76 7.98 6.86
N LYS A 395 13.00 8.57 5.93
CA LYS A 395 13.06 10.01 5.66
C LYS A 395 11.68 10.58 5.33
N PRO A 396 11.42 11.88 5.53
CA PRO A 396 10.20 12.52 5.07
C PRO A 396 9.95 12.25 3.59
N SER A 397 8.68 12.08 3.22
CA SER A 397 8.29 11.81 1.84
C SER A 397 8.75 12.96 0.92
N PRO A 398 9.62 12.69 -0.07
CA PRO A 398 10.12 13.73 -0.97
C PRO A 398 9.02 14.28 -1.89
N LEU A 399 7.91 13.55 -2.03
CA LEU A 399 6.78 13.91 -2.89
C LEU A 399 5.95 15.08 -2.32
N ILE A 400 6.06 15.38 -1.02
CA ILE A 400 5.37 16.51 -0.40
C ILE A 400 5.74 17.83 -1.06
N LYS A 401 6.99 17.98 -1.49
CA LYS A 401 7.48 19.17 -2.20
C LYS A 401 6.85 19.38 -3.58
N GLN A 402 6.17 18.36 -4.11
CA GLN A 402 5.52 18.39 -5.42
C GLN A 402 4.02 18.66 -5.32
N LEU A 403 3.47 18.75 -4.10
CA LEU A 403 2.05 18.99 -3.89
C LEU A 403 1.69 20.47 -4.07
N GLY A 404 0.49 20.70 -4.59
CA GLY A 404 -0.16 22.01 -4.52
C GLY A 404 -0.50 22.43 -3.08
N SER A 405 -0.97 23.68 -2.94
CA SER A 405 -1.40 24.24 -1.67
C SER A 405 -2.50 23.40 -1.02
N LYS A 406 -2.44 23.25 0.31
CA LYS A 406 -3.51 22.62 1.12
C LYS A 406 -4.83 23.38 1.02
N GLU A 407 -4.78 24.66 0.68
CA GLU A 407 -5.93 25.57 0.61
C GLU A 407 -6.47 25.75 -0.81
N GLU A 408 -6.01 24.97 -1.79
CA GLU A 408 -6.46 25.11 -3.18
C GLU A 408 -7.97 24.88 -3.34
N TRP A 409 -8.59 24.05 -2.49
CA TRP A 409 -10.04 23.81 -2.45
C TRP A 409 -10.89 25.05 -2.13
N LYS A 410 -10.29 26.11 -1.57
CA LYS A 410 -10.98 27.38 -1.28
C LYS A 410 -11.20 28.25 -2.52
N LYS A 411 -10.38 28.05 -3.55
CA LYS A 411 -10.57 28.66 -4.88
C LYS A 411 -11.77 28.00 -5.57
#